data_AF-A0A126NYI1-F1
#
_entry.id   AF-A0A126NYI1-F1
#
_cell.length_a   1.000
_cell.length_b   1.000
_cell.length_c   1.000
_cell.angle_alpha   90.00
_cell.angle_beta   90.00
_cell.angle_gamma   90.00
#
_symmetry.space_group_name_H-M   'P 1'
#
loop_
_entity.id
_entity.type
_entity.pdbx_description
1 polymer ?
#
loop_
_entity_poly.entity_id
_entity_poly.type
_entity_poly.pdbx_seq_one_letter_code
_entity_poly.pdbx_strand_id
1 'polypeptide(L)'
;MNRRVFLSGAAALLSSTGALAQFTPPALSAHEAHEQAQTGKLLLIDIRTPAEWTDTGIPQGAIRLDAESAGFEIRLAGLRLDNPGRRIALIDRTGGLSVSVQQRFAGRGWRDLLAVRGGMLGAPGVKGWLAEALPVTGYP
;
A
#
# COMPACT_ATOMS: atom_id res chain seq x y z
N MET A 1 -13.20 -3.01 77.13
CA MET A 1 -13.47 -1.80 76.32
C MET A 1 -12.41 -1.73 75.22
N ASN A 2 -12.84 -1.91 73.98
CA ASN A 2 -12.02 -2.30 72.83
C ASN A 2 -11.22 -1.13 72.25
N ARG A 3 -9.93 -1.33 71.97
CA ARG A 3 -9.11 -0.41 71.17
C ARG A 3 -8.62 -1.11 69.89
N ARG A 4 -9.31 -0.72 68.81
CA ARG A 4 -9.05 -0.82 67.37
C ARG A 4 -7.56 -0.78 66.99
N VAL A 5 -7.16 -1.55 65.98
CA VAL A 5 -6.46 -1.06 64.76
C VAL A 5 -6.74 -2.05 63.61
N PHE A 6 -7.43 -1.58 62.57
CA PHE A 6 -7.52 -2.23 61.25
C PHE A 6 -6.33 -1.75 60.41
N LEU A 7 -5.56 -2.66 59.82
CA LEU A 7 -4.54 -2.36 58.82
C LEU A 7 -5.08 -2.76 57.45
N SER A 8 -5.50 -1.78 56.64
CA SER A 8 -5.83 -1.94 55.23
C SER A 8 -4.63 -1.50 54.40
N GLY A 9 -3.90 -2.45 53.82
CA GLY A 9 -2.89 -2.18 52.79
C GLY A 9 -3.50 -2.39 51.41
N ALA A 10 -3.68 -1.32 50.65
CA ALA A 10 -4.07 -1.39 49.23
C ALA A 10 -2.85 -1.05 48.37
N ALA A 11 -2.29 -2.05 47.69
CA ALA A 11 -1.25 -1.86 46.69
C ALA A 11 -1.92 -1.60 45.33
N ALA A 12 -1.82 -0.39 44.81
CA ALA A 12 -2.28 -0.05 43.47
C ALA A 12 -1.19 -0.39 42.45
N LEU A 13 -1.37 -1.50 41.71
CA LEU A 13 -0.57 -1.85 40.56
C LEU A 13 -1.03 -1.03 39.34
N LEU A 14 -0.29 0.03 39.01
CA LEU A 14 -0.42 0.77 37.75
C LEU A 14 0.09 -0.12 36.61
N SER A 15 -0.82 -0.80 35.91
CA SER A 15 -0.51 -1.51 34.67
C SER A 15 -0.66 -0.55 33.50
N SER A 16 0.47 -0.07 32.98
CA SER A 16 0.55 0.72 31.74
C SER A 16 0.27 -0.18 30.54
N THR A 17 -0.98 -0.22 30.06
CA THR A 17 -1.32 -0.86 28.78
C THR A 17 -0.83 0.04 27.64
N GLY A 18 0.33 -0.32 27.06
CA GLY A 18 0.78 0.25 25.79
C GLY A 18 -0.17 -0.16 24.68
N ALA A 19 -0.92 0.79 24.12
CA ALA A 19 -1.71 0.57 22.91
C ALA A 19 -0.75 0.26 21.74
N LEU A 20 -0.82 -0.96 21.21
CA LEU A 20 -0.17 -1.29 19.94
C LEU A 20 -0.83 -0.47 18.84
N ALA A 21 -0.17 0.57 18.37
CA ALA A 21 -0.62 1.32 17.20
C ALA A 21 -0.65 0.38 15.99
N GLN A 22 -1.83 0.14 15.44
CA GLN A 22 -1.99 -0.61 14.19
C GLN A 22 -1.40 0.21 13.04
N PHE A 23 -0.26 -0.23 12.49
CA PHE A 23 0.32 0.40 11.31
C PHE A 23 -0.59 0.10 10.11
N THR A 24 -1.33 1.11 9.66
CA THR A 24 -2.05 1.06 8.39
C THR A 24 -1.11 1.57 7.30
N PRO A 25 -0.68 0.73 6.34
CA PRO A 25 0.21 1.18 5.27
C PRO A 25 -0.44 2.32 4.47
N PRO A 26 0.31 3.35 4.08
CA PRO A 26 -0.25 4.47 3.34
C PRO A 26 -0.75 4.01 1.96
N ALA A 27 -2.00 4.35 1.63
CA ALA A 27 -2.67 3.95 0.39
C ALA A 27 -3.45 5.10 -0.22
N LEU A 28 -3.56 5.11 -1.55
CA LEU A 28 -4.34 6.07 -2.34
C LEU A 28 -5.59 5.39 -2.92
N SER A 29 -6.65 6.13 -3.19
CA SER A 29 -7.69 5.66 -4.12
C SER A 29 -7.14 5.55 -5.55
N ALA A 30 -7.87 4.89 -6.44
CA ALA A 30 -7.47 4.82 -7.85
C ALA A 30 -7.48 6.22 -8.49
N HIS A 31 -8.48 7.06 -8.21
CA HIS A 31 -8.56 8.44 -8.66
C HIS A 31 -7.36 9.28 -8.18
N GLU A 32 -7.03 9.23 -6.87
CA GLU A 32 -5.89 9.96 -6.32
C GLU A 32 -4.56 9.51 -6.94
N ALA A 33 -4.41 8.20 -7.18
CA ALA A 33 -3.24 7.66 -7.84
C ALA A 33 -3.13 8.14 -9.30
N HIS A 34 -4.24 8.18 -10.03
CA HIS A 34 -4.30 8.69 -11.40
C HIS A 34 -3.95 10.18 -11.46
N GLU A 35 -4.58 11.02 -10.65
CA GLU A 35 -4.29 12.47 -10.61
C GLU A 35 -2.83 12.76 -10.25
N GLN A 36 -2.28 12.05 -9.26
CA GLN A 36 -0.89 12.24 -8.85
C GLN A 36 0.11 11.69 -9.88
N ALA A 37 -0.24 10.62 -10.60
CA ALA A 37 0.57 10.11 -11.70
C ALA A 37 0.58 11.09 -12.88
N GLN A 38 -0.60 11.61 -13.29
CA GLN A 38 -0.72 12.58 -14.37
C GLN A 38 0.04 13.88 -14.09
N THR A 39 0.07 14.31 -12.83
CA THR A 39 0.80 15.52 -12.41
C THR A 39 2.27 15.26 -12.07
N GLY A 40 2.77 14.03 -12.25
CA GLY A 40 4.17 13.66 -12.00
C GLY A 40 4.57 13.55 -10.51
N LYS A 41 3.62 13.74 -9.58
CA LYS A 41 3.85 13.71 -8.12
C LYS A 41 4.27 12.32 -7.61
N LEU A 42 3.90 11.27 -8.32
CA LEU A 42 4.33 9.89 -8.04
C LEU A 42 4.61 9.12 -9.33
N LEU A 43 5.23 7.95 -9.18
CA LEU A 43 5.30 6.93 -10.22
C LEU A 43 4.22 5.90 -9.97
N LEU A 44 3.39 5.64 -10.97
CA LEU A 44 2.43 4.53 -10.94
C LEU A 44 3.07 3.30 -11.57
N ILE A 45 3.13 2.20 -10.82
CA ILE A 45 3.74 0.94 -11.25
C ILE A 45 2.66 -0.15 -11.22
N ASP A 46 2.33 -0.69 -12.38
CA ASP A 46 1.43 -1.84 -12.50
C ASP A 46 2.22 -3.12 -12.30
N ILE A 47 1.96 -3.79 -11.17
CA ILE A 47 2.71 -4.97 -10.73
C ILE A 47 2.04 -6.30 -11.08
N ARG A 48 0.99 -6.25 -11.91
CA ARG A 48 0.29 -7.43 -12.40
C ARG A 48 1.11 -8.20 -13.43
N THR A 49 0.61 -9.38 -13.79
CA THR A 49 1.20 -10.23 -14.82
C THR A 49 0.84 -9.75 -16.25
N PRO A 50 1.59 -10.17 -17.27
CA PRO A 50 1.24 -9.91 -18.67
C PRO A 50 -0.17 -10.37 -19.06
N ALA A 51 -0.64 -11.51 -18.54
CA ALA A 51 -1.98 -12.00 -18.82
C ALA A 51 -3.08 -11.06 -18.32
N GLU A 52 -2.89 -10.46 -17.13
CA GLU A 52 -3.83 -9.48 -16.58
C GLU A 52 -3.82 -8.14 -17.35
N TRP A 53 -2.65 -7.73 -17.86
CA TRP A 53 -2.55 -6.57 -18.75
C TRP A 53 -3.27 -6.80 -20.07
N THR A 54 -3.19 -8.01 -20.64
CA THR A 54 -3.96 -8.38 -21.84
C THR A 54 -5.46 -8.34 -21.58
N ASP A 55 -5.91 -8.83 -20.41
CA ASP A 55 -7.34 -8.94 -20.05
C ASP A 55 -8.02 -7.56 -19.90
N THR A 56 -7.33 -6.59 -19.29
CA THR A 56 -7.98 -5.33 -18.84
C THR A 56 -7.26 -4.07 -19.29
N GLY A 57 -6.16 -4.19 -20.01
CA GLY A 57 -5.25 -3.09 -20.31
C GLY A 57 -4.44 -2.67 -19.09
N ILE A 58 -3.63 -1.63 -19.28
CA ILE A 58 -2.71 -1.06 -18.29
C ILE A 58 -3.23 0.33 -17.90
N PRO A 59 -3.28 0.71 -16.61
CA PRO A 59 -3.56 2.09 -16.20
C PRO A 59 -2.76 3.10 -17.02
N GLN A 60 -3.41 4.11 -17.56
CA GLN A 60 -2.72 5.09 -18.38
C GLN A 60 -1.56 5.74 -17.60
N GLY A 61 -0.36 5.72 -18.18
CA GLY A 61 0.84 6.29 -17.58
C GLY A 61 1.53 5.40 -16.55
N ALA A 62 1.03 4.19 -16.30
CA ALA A 62 1.72 3.24 -15.43
C ALA A 62 2.91 2.56 -16.13
N ILE A 63 3.98 2.33 -15.36
CA ILE A 63 5.10 1.49 -15.77
C ILE A 63 4.76 0.04 -15.41
N ARG A 64 4.90 -0.85 -16.38
CA ARG A 64 4.70 -2.29 -16.19
C ARG A 64 5.88 -2.91 -15.45
N LEU A 65 5.61 -3.63 -14.37
CA LEU A 65 6.61 -4.37 -13.63
C LEU A 65 6.03 -5.64 -13.00
N ASP A 66 6.01 -6.72 -13.77
CA ASP A 66 5.51 -8.02 -13.32
C ASP A 66 6.18 -8.50 -12.02
N ALA A 67 5.36 -8.64 -10.96
CA ALA A 67 5.77 -9.10 -9.64
C ALA A 67 6.24 -10.56 -9.60
N GLU A 68 5.83 -11.39 -10.55
CA GLU A 68 6.23 -12.79 -10.65
C GLU A 68 7.59 -12.98 -11.34
N SER A 69 8.06 -11.95 -12.04
CA SER A 69 9.34 -12.02 -12.73
C SER A 69 10.52 -12.06 -11.75
N ALA A 70 11.55 -12.86 -12.06
CA ALA A 70 12.74 -13.05 -11.22
C ALA A 70 13.50 -11.75 -10.89
N GLY A 71 13.33 -10.70 -11.69
CA GLY A 71 13.99 -9.40 -11.53
C GLY A 71 13.16 -8.34 -10.82
N PHE A 72 11.99 -8.67 -10.26
CA PHE A 72 11.04 -7.69 -9.72
C PHE A 72 11.68 -6.71 -8.73
N GLU A 73 12.31 -7.21 -7.65
CA GLU A 73 12.86 -6.34 -6.59
C GLU A 73 14.00 -5.46 -7.11
N ILE A 74 14.86 -6.01 -7.97
CA ILE A 74 16.00 -5.29 -8.56
C ILE A 74 15.49 -4.15 -9.46
N ARG A 75 14.51 -4.43 -10.33
CA ARG A 75 13.94 -3.40 -11.20
C ARG A 75 13.14 -2.36 -10.43
N LEU A 76 12.40 -2.75 -9.39
CA LEU A 76 11.71 -1.82 -8.51
C LEU A 76 12.71 -0.87 -7.81
N ALA A 77 13.85 -1.40 -7.35
CA ALA A 77 14.93 -0.60 -6.78
C ALA A 77 15.58 0.34 -7.81
N GLY A 78 15.78 -0.12 -9.04
CA GLY A 78 16.23 0.73 -10.15
C GLY A 78 15.29 1.91 -10.39
N LEU A 79 13.99 1.64 -10.54
CA LEU A 79 12.97 2.68 -10.74
C LEU A 79 12.97 3.73 -9.61
N ARG A 80 13.19 3.29 -8.38
CA ARG A 80 13.31 4.19 -7.22
C ARG A 80 14.56 5.06 -7.28
N LEU A 81 15.72 4.49 -7.67
CA LEU A 81 16.98 5.23 -7.81
C LEU A 81 16.93 6.24 -8.96
N ASP A 82 16.29 5.85 -10.07
CA ASP A 82 16.12 6.71 -11.25
C ASP A 82 15.15 7.87 -11.01
N ASN A 83 14.36 7.81 -9.94
CA ASN A 83 13.33 8.79 -9.59
C ASN A 83 13.47 9.28 -8.14
N PRO A 84 14.60 9.92 -7.79
CA PRO A 84 14.86 10.33 -6.42
C PRO A 84 13.80 11.32 -5.92
N GLY A 85 13.30 11.09 -4.71
CA GLY A 85 12.31 11.96 -4.05
C GLY A 85 10.87 11.79 -4.54
N ARG A 86 10.60 10.95 -5.55
CA ARG A 86 9.23 10.63 -5.99
C ARG A 86 8.70 9.42 -5.24
N ARG A 87 7.44 9.48 -4.82
CA ARG A 87 6.74 8.31 -4.24
C ARG A 87 6.38 7.33 -5.36
N ILE A 88 6.25 6.06 -5.01
CA ILE A 88 5.89 4.98 -5.94
C ILE A 88 4.56 4.38 -5.49
N ALA A 89 3.52 4.49 -6.32
CA ALA A 89 2.26 3.81 -6.12
C ALA A 89 2.25 2.49 -6.89
N LEU A 90 1.98 1.40 -6.19
CA LEU A 90 1.83 0.07 -6.75
C LEU A 90 0.35 -0.21 -6.99
N ILE A 91 0.01 -0.69 -8.18
CA ILE A 91 -1.32 -1.16 -8.53
C ILE A 91 -1.27 -2.60 -9.01
N ASP A 92 -2.15 -3.42 -8.44
CA ASP A 92 -2.38 -4.82 -8.78
C ASP A 92 -3.87 -5.04 -9.12
N ARG A 93 -4.32 -6.29 -9.13
CA ARG A 93 -5.71 -6.63 -9.48
C ARG A 93 -6.73 -6.03 -8.50
N THR A 94 -6.48 -6.11 -7.20
CA THR A 94 -7.46 -5.75 -6.14
C THR A 94 -6.90 -4.92 -4.99
N GLY A 95 -5.60 -4.60 -4.98
CA GLY A 95 -4.90 -3.87 -3.92
C GLY A 95 -4.09 -4.76 -2.97
N GLY A 96 -4.35 -6.07 -2.95
CA GLY A 96 -3.81 -6.99 -1.96
C GLY A 96 -2.30 -7.22 -2.12
N LEU A 97 -1.84 -7.48 -3.33
CA LEU A 97 -0.42 -7.70 -3.61
C LEU A 97 0.37 -6.41 -3.39
N SER A 98 -0.19 -5.27 -3.80
CA SER A 98 0.42 -3.95 -3.61
C SER A 98 0.70 -3.66 -2.13
N VAL A 99 -0.26 -3.94 -1.24
CA VAL A 99 -0.09 -3.80 0.22
C VAL A 99 0.97 -4.78 0.74
N SER A 100 0.95 -6.03 0.29
CA SER A 100 1.94 -7.04 0.70
C SER A 100 3.37 -6.63 0.35
N VAL A 101 3.59 -6.16 -0.89
CA VAL A 101 4.88 -5.64 -1.35
C VAL A 101 5.30 -4.44 -0.52
N GLN A 102 4.40 -3.47 -0.32
CA GLN A 102 4.68 -2.28 0.49
C GLN A 102 5.14 -2.64 1.90
N GLN A 103 4.43 -3.54 2.59
CA GLN A 103 4.79 -3.99 3.94
C GLN A 103 6.15 -4.69 3.99
N ARG A 104 6.41 -5.58 3.02
CA ARG A 104 7.70 -6.30 2.91
C ARG A 104 8.88 -5.33 2.81
N PHE A 105 8.74 -4.26 2.03
CA PHE A 105 9.79 -3.27 1.83
C PHE A 105 9.84 -2.19 2.93
N ALA A 106 8.73 -1.93 3.62
CA ALA A 106 8.71 -1.03 4.78
C ALA A 106 9.68 -1.49 5.89
N GLY A 107 9.76 -2.80 6.13
CA GLY A 107 10.75 -3.38 7.05
C GLY A 107 12.21 -3.16 6.64
N ARG A 108 12.45 -2.80 5.37
CA ARG A 108 13.78 -2.46 4.81
C ARG A 108 13.99 -0.94 4.69
N GLY A 109 13.14 -0.14 5.34
CA GLY A 109 13.24 1.33 5.36
C GLY A 109 12.63 2.04 4.16
N TRP A 110 11.90 1.35 3.28
CA TRP A 110 11.21 1.98 2.16
C TRP A 110 9.92 2.62 2.65
N ARG A 111 9.89 3.96 2.69
CA ARG A 111 8.75 4.75 3.17
C ARG A 111 7.98 5.45 2.06
N ASP A 112 8.48 5.33 0.84
CA ASP A 112 8.02 5.99 -0.37
C ASP A 112 7.08 5.12 -1.22
N LEU A 113 6.85 3.87 -0.82
CA LEU A 113 5.88 2.98 -1.46
C LEU A 113 4.46 3.24 -0.95
N LEU A 114 3.50 3.21 -1.87
CA LEU A 114 2.06 3.33 -1.65
C LEU A 114 1.34 2.19 -2.35
N ALA A 115 0.22 1.74 -1.81
CA ALA A 115 -0.70 0.84 -2.50
C ALA A 115 -1.88 1.64 -3.09
N VAL A 116 -2.32 1.26 -4.30
CA VAL A 116 -3.59 1.72 -4.86
C VAL A 116 -4.72 0.83 -4.35
N ARG A 117 -5.61 1.41 -3.55
CA ARG A 117 -6.72 0.71 -2.90
C ARG A 117 -7.71 0.21 -3.95
N GLY A 118 -8.15 -1.04 -3.83
CA GLY A 118 -9.04 -1.67 -4.80
C GLY A 118 -8.35 -2.09 -6.09
N GLY A 119 -7.09 -1.70 -6.33
CA GLY A 119 -6.36 -2.07 -7.54
C GLY A 119 -7.14 -1.71 -8.82
N MET A 120 -7.07 -2.59 -9.81
CA MET A 120 -7.79 -2.43 -11.08
C MET A 120 -9.30 -2.70 -10.96
N LEU A 121 -9.68 -3.78 -10.28
CA LEU A 121 -11.04 -4.32 -10.33
C LEU A 121 -11.94 -3.88 -9.18
N GLY A 122 -11.33 -3.42 -8.08
CA GLY A 122 -12.00 -3.14 -6.82
C GLY A 122 -11.85 -4.27 -5.81
N ALA A 123 -12.37 -4.00 -4.61
CA ALA A 123 -12.51 -4.94 -3.51
C ALA A 123 -13.88 -4.71 -2.84
N PRO A 124 -14.35 -5.57 -1.93
CA PRO A 124 -15.61 -5.34 -1.24
C PRO A 124 -15.71 -3.93 -0.62
N GLY A 125 -16.69 -3.14 -1.06
CA GLY A 125 -16.89 -1.77 -0.61
C GLY A 125 -15.90 -0.72 -1.16
N VAL A 126 -14.99 -1.09 -2.07
CA VAL A 126 -13.97 -0.21 -2.64
C VAL A 126 -13.99 -0.30 -4.16
N LYS A 127 -14.22 0.84 -4.84
CA LYS A 127 -14.08 0.93 -6.29
C LYS A 127 -12.60 0.85 -6.69
N GLY A 128 -12.30 0.08 -7.73
CA GLY A 128 -10.98 0.05 -8.36
C GLY A 128 -10.93 0.94 -9.61
N TRP A 129 -9.78 0.96 -10.27
CA TRP A 129 -9.51 1.79 -11.46
C TRP A 129 -10.61 1.74 -12.52
N LEU A 130 -11.06 0.53 -12.89
CA LEU A 130 -12.07 0.35 -13.93
C LEU A 130 -13.46 0.82 -13.47
N ALA A 131 -13.83 0.55 -12.21
CA ALA A 131 -15.11 0.98 -11.64
C ALA A 131 -15.19 2.51 -11.42
N GLU A 132 -14.04 3.17 -11.36
CA GLU A 132 -13.92 4.63 -11.36
C GLU A 132 -13.84 5.23 -12.78
N ALA A 133 -13.97 4.40 -13.83
CA ALA A 133 -13.91 4.80 -15.25
C ALA A 133 -12.61 5.54 -15.63
N LEU A 134 -11.50 5.19 -14.98
CA LEU A 134 -10.18 5.76 -15.26
C LEU A 134 -9.56 5.14 -16.52
N PRO A 135 -8.77 5.90 -17.28
CA PRO A 135 -8.31 5.47 -18.58
C PRO A 135 -7.27 4.33 -18.51
N VAL A 136 -7.31 3.45 -19.50
CA VAL A 136 -6.35 2.37 -19.71
C VAL A 136 -5.74 2.44 -21.11
N THR A 137 -4.56 1.86 -21.25
CA THR A 137 -3.85 1.67 -22.52
C THR A 137 -3.80 0.18 -22.85
N GLY A 138 -3.91 -0.17 -24.13
CA GLY A 138 -3.85 -1.57 -24.57
C GLY A 138 -2.47 -2.19 -24.34
N TYR A 139 -2.43 -3.50 -24.13
CA TYR A 139 -1.21 -4.30 -24.05
C TYR A 139 -1.12 -5.22 -25.29
N PRO A 140 -0.05 -5.12 -26.11
CA PRO A 140 0.09 -5.87 -27.35
C PRO A 140 0.42 -7.36 -27.13
#